data_AF-A0A972M8Q1-F1
#
_entry.id   AF-A0A972M8Q1-F1
#
_cell.length_a   1.000
_cell.length_b   1.000
_cell.length_c   1.000
_cell.angle_alpha   90.00
_cell.angle_beta   90.00
_cell.angle_gamma   90.00
#
_symmetry.space_group_name_H-M   'P 1'
#
loop_
_entity.id
_entity.type
_entity.pdbx_description
1 polymer ?
#
loop_
_entity_poly.entity_id
_entity_poly.type
_entity_poly.pdbx_seq_one_letter_code
_entity_poly.pdbx_strand_id
1 'polypeptide(L)'
;MPVPWGLYQPVYRKALAWQDRRRLRALHQRLRAATRPAQGPPVWFFNASARLWGLSQNAAFQWLTAWSLRLQGVAVRPWVCEAGLPQCVLAAAESQGQRPPPCRMCRAQSDRLYPASDWPRGGFKPLPPGELEPALATLPLEALLQFRWEGLPLGELITPSLRWALRRHHLPDTPEVRALARAFLHGAWTIARTVRAHLAREQPRAVVVFNGQFYPEATMAYLARQAGIPTITHEVGMRPLTAFFTHGEATAYPIDIPEDFELTPEQEARLHAYLSRRFQG
;
A
#
# COMPACT_ATOMS: atom_id res chain seq x y z
N MET A 1 -10.90 -31.55 16.31
CA MET A 1 -11.44 -30.80 17.47
C MET A 1 -10.90 -29.37 17.40
N PRO A 2 -11.75 -28.35 17.18
CA PRO A 2 -11.28 -26.97 17.10
C PRO A 2 -10.97 -26.45 18.51
N VAL A 3 -9.72 -26.03 18.71
CA VAL A 3 -9.24 -25.42 19.95
C VAL A 3 -9.96 -24.07 20.12
N PRO A 4 -10.47 -23.72 21.31
CA PRO A 4 -11.17 -22.46 21.54
C PRO A 4 -10.19 -21.28 21.45
N TRP A 5 -10.26 -20.54 20.35
CA TRP A 5 -9.33 -19.47 19.93
C TRP A 5 -9.32 -18.18 20.78
N GLY A 6 -10.09 -18.12 21.87
CA GLY A 6 -10.33 -16.87 22.61
C GLY A 6 -9.28 -16.51 23.68
N LEU A 7 -8.73 -17.48 24.41
CA LEU A 7 -7.98 -17.20 25.65
C LEU A 7 -6.44 -17.21 25.49
N TYR A 8 -5.90 -17.88 24.47
CA TYR A 8 -4.45 -17.98 24.25
C TYR A 8 -3.91 -17.00 23.18
N GLN A 9 -4.78 -16.24 22.52
CA GLN A 9 -4.44 -15.36 21.41
C GLN A 9 -3.31 -14.35 21.73
N PRO A 10 -3.29 -13.65 22.88
CA PRO A 10 -2.28 -12.63 23.15
C PRO A 10 -0.88 -13.22 23.39
N VAL A 11 -0.79 -14.32 24.13
CA VAL A 11 0.47 -14.99 24.45
C VAL A 11 1.03 -15.68 23.21
N TYR A 12 0.18 -16.39 22.46
CA TYR A 12 0.56 -17.02 21.19
C TYR A 12 1.02 -15.99 20.15
N ARG A 13 0.31 -14.86 20.01
CA ARG A 13 0.72 -13.76 19.12
C ARG A 13 2.04 -13.12 19.56
N LYS A 14 2.30 -12.99 20.87
CA LYS A 14 3.59 -12.50 21.40
C LYS A 14 4.73 -13.47 21.09
N ALA A 15 4.51 -14.78 21.26
CA ALA A 15 5.49 -15.81 20.97
C ALA A 15 5.83 -15.87 19.47
N LEU A 16 4.81 -15.88 18.60
CA LEU A 16 5.00 -15.80 17.15
C LEU A 16 5.75 -14.53 16.74
N ALA A 17 5.34 -13.37 17.27
CA ALA A 17 6.02 -12.11 16.98
C ALA A 17 7.49 -12.11 17.42
N TRP A 18 7.83 -12.80 18.52
CA TRP A 18 9.23 -12.95 18.94
C TRP A 18 10.01 -13.89 18.02
N GLN A 19 9.42 -15.02 17.62
CA GLN A 19 10.03 -15.95 16.69
C GLN A 19 10.29 -15.28 15.33
N ASP A 20 9.32 -14.53 14.81
CA ASP A 20 9.45 -13.77 13.57
C ASP A 20 10.56 -12.73 13.65
N ARG A 21 10.67 -12.01 14.79
CA ARG A 21 11.77 -11.06 15.02
C ARG A 21 13.14 -11.73 15.01
N ARG A 22 13.27 -12.94 15.57
CA ARG A 22 14.53 -13.69 15.53
C ARG A 22 14.85 -14.14 14.12
N ARG A 23 13.86 -14.67 13.39
CA ARG A 23 14.01 -15.10 11.99
C ARG A 23 14.42 -13.95 11.08
N LEU A 24 13.75 -12.79 11.18
CA LEU A 24 14.08 -11.60 10.40
C LEU A 24 15.51 -11.11 10.66
N ARG A 25 15.95 -11.07 11.93
CA ARG A 25 17.33 -10.68 12.27
C ARG A 25 18.37 -11.64 11.68
N ALA A 26 18.13 -12.94 11.78
CA ALA A 26 19.03 -13.95 11.19
C ALA A 26 19.08 -13.84 9.66
N LEU A 27 17.94 -13.58 9.00
CA LEU A 27 17.89 -13.35 7.56
C LEU A 27 18.64 -12.08 7.16
N HIS A 28 18.47 -10.97 7.87
CA HIS A 28 19.23 -9.73 7.61
C HIS A 28 20.73 -9.96 7.67
N GLN A 29 21.22 -10.63 8.71
CA GLN A 29 22.65 -10.92 8.85
C GLN A 29 23.18 -11.73 7.67
N ARG A 30 22.46 -12.78 7.28
CA ARG A 30 22.83 -13.65 6.13
C ARG A 30 22.81 -12.88 4.80
N LEU A 31 21.74 -12.12 4.56
CA LEU A 31 21.57 -11.38 3.31
C LEU A 31 22.58 -10.24 3.19
N ARG A 32 22.88 -9.55 4.29
CA ARG A 32 23.90 -8.49 4.33
C ARG A 32 25.27 -9.03 3.96
N ALA A 33 25.67 -10.17 4.52
CA ALA A 33 26.96 -10.80 4.21
C ALA A 33 27.09 -11.21 2.73
N ALA A 34 25.97 -11.49 2.06
CA ALA A 34 25.93 -11.85 0.64
C ALA A 34 25.63 -10.68 -0.30
N THR A 35 25.40 -9.47 0.22
CA THR A 35 25.02 -8.29 -0.58
C THR A 35 26.22 -7.74 -1.32
N ARG A 36 26.08 -7.52 -2.64
CA ARG A 36 27.10 -6.87 -3.47
C ARG A 36 27.07 -5.35 -3.27
N PRO A 37 28.19 -4.64 -3.51
CA PRO A 37 28.21 -3.18 -3.51
C PRO A 37 27.14 -2.60 -4.43
N ALA A 38 26.38 -1.63 -3.93
CA ALA A 38 25.28 -1.00 -4.66
C ALA A 38 25.81 -0.05 -5.74
N GLN A 39 25.22 -0.09 -6.94
CA GLN A 39 25.60 0.76 -8.07
C GLN A 39 24.39 1.48 -8.68
N GLY A 40 24.64 2.69 -9.18
CA GLY A 40 23.68 3.50 -9.92
C GLY A 40 22.51 4.06 -9.09
N PRO A 41 21.53 4.69 -9.76
CA PRO A 41 20.32 5.21 -9.11
C PRO A 41 19.50 4.10 -8.45
N PRO A 42 18.86 4.37 -7.30
CA PRO A 42 18.14 3.35 -6.56
C PRO A 42 16.82 2.95 -7.24
N VAL A 43 16.39 1.71 -7.02
CA VAL A 43 14.99 1.31 -7.14
C VAL A 43 14.27 1.67 -5.85
N TRP A 44 13.23 2.47 -5.92
CA TRP A 44 12.42 2.81 -4.74
C TRP A 44 11.36 1.74 -4.48
N PHE A 45 11.19 1.37 -3.22
CA PHE A 45 10.14 0.47 -2.77
C PHE A 45 9.26 1.20 -1.77
N PHE A 46 8.09 1.66 -2.22
CA PHE A 46 7.15 2.40 -1.39
C PHE A 46 6.09 1.46 -0.82
N ASN A 47 5.83 1.55 0.49
CA ASN A 47 4.77 0.78 1.15
C ASN A 47 4.30 1.47 2.42
N ALA A 48 3.04 1.92 2.41
CA ALA A 48 2.35 2.55 3.53
C ALA A 48 1.02 1.85 3.87
N SER A 49 0.46 1.02 2.99
CA SER A 49 -0.86 0.40 3.17
C SER A 49 -0.87 -1.14 3.21
N ALA A 50 0.29 -1.81 3.24
CA ALA A 50 0.32 -3.29 3.30
C ALA A 50 0.61 -3.87 4.69
N ARG A 51 0.77 -3.06 5.75
CA ARG A 51 1.16 -3.57 7.09
C ARG A 51 0.66 -2.68 8.24
N LEU A 52 0.29 -3.30 9.36
CA LEU A 52 0.00 -2.62 10.63
C LEU A 52 0.80 -3.22 11.80
N TRP A 53 0.49 -4.46 12.19
CA TRP A 53 1.14 -5.14 13.32
C TRP A 53 2.00 -6.35 12.94
N GLY A 54 1.80 -6.90 11.73
CA GLY A 54 2.45 -8.11 11.25
C GLY A 54 2.85 -7.99 9.79
N LEU A 55 3.73 -8.88 9.34
CA LEU A 55 4.20 -8.88 7.96
C LEU A 55 3.13 -9.55 7.08
N SER A 56 2.39 -8.75 6.31
CA SER A 56 1.49 -9.31 5.30
C SER A 56 2.29 -10.00 4.20
N GLN A 57 1.64 -10.85 3.43
CA GLN A 57 2.26 -11.52 2.29
C GLN A 57 2.74 -10.51 1.24
N ASN A 58 1.97 -9.45 0.98
CA ASN A 58 2.38 -8.34 0.10
C ASN A 58 3.63 -7.62 0.60
N ALA A 59 3.67 -7.29 1.89
CA ALA A 59 4.86 -6.67 2.49
C ALA A 59 6.07 -7.61 2.47
N ALA A 60 5.86 -8.93 2.63
CA ALA A 60 6.91 -9.94 2.52
C ALA A 60 7.47 -10.04 1.10
N PHE A 61 6.62 -10.11 0.07
CA PHE A 61 7.09 -10.16 -1.32
C PHE A 61 7.87 -8.90 -1.69
N GLN A 62 7.37 -7.74 -1.31
CA GLN A 62 8.07 -6.49 -1.53
C GLN A 62 9.47 -6.49 -0.90
N TRP A 63 9.57 -6.98 0.34
CA TRP A 63 10.82 -7.08 1.08
C TRP A 63 11.79 -8.10 0.46
N LEU A 64 11.29 -9.26 0.03
CA LEU A 64 12.07 -10.28 -0.65
C LEU A 64 12.61 -9.78 -2.00
N THR A 65 11.78 -9.09 -2.78
CA THR A 65 12.20 -8.48 -4.06
C THR A 65 13.27 -7.41 -3.83
N ALA A 66 13.10 -6.55 -2.83
CA ALA A 66 14.09 -5.55 -2.45
C ALA A 66 15.45 -6.19 -2.09
N TRP A 67 15.45 -7.29 -1.32
CA TRP A 67 16.66 -8.04 -1.02
C TRP A 67 17.27 -8.71 -2.25
N SER A 68 16.45 -9.32 -3.10
CA SER A 68 16.92 -9.95 -4.35
C SER A 68 17.70 -8.96 -5.23
N LEU A 69 17.19 -7.73 -5.37
CA LEU A 69 17.88 -6.66 -6.10
C LEU A 69 19.20 -6.26 -5.44
N ARG A 70 19.22 -6.12 -4.12
CA ARG A 70 20.45 -5.80 -3.39
C ARG A 70 21.53 -6.88 -3.51
N LEU A 71 21.14 -8.16 -3.44
CA LEU A 71 22.07 -9.28 -3.66
C LEU A 71 22.73 -9.21 -5.05
N GLN A 72 22.07 -8.59 -6.02
CA GLN A 72 22.58 -8.36 -7.37
C GLN A 72 23.39 -7.06 -7.52
N GLY A 73 23.56 -6.27 -6.46
CA GLY A 73 24.27 -4.98 -6.50
C GLY A 73 23.43 -3.80 -6.96
N VAL A 74 22.11 -3.96 -7.05
CA VAL A 74 21.20 -2.85 -7.36
C VAL A 74 20.98 -2.02 -6.10
N ALA A 75 21.16 -0.70 -6.20
CA ALA A 75 20.81 0.21 -5.13
C ALA A 75 19.30 0.16 -4.85
N VAL A 76 18.90 0.03 -3.58
CA VAL A 76 17.49 -0.05 -3.19
C VAL A 76 17.13 0.97 -2.11
N ARG A 77 16.07 1.72 -2.43
CA ARG A 77 15.36 2.79 -1.75
C ARG A 77 14.10 2.45 -0.94
N PRO A 78 14.07 1.87 0.28
CA PRO A 78 12.79 1.71 0.97
C PRO A 78 12.19 3.08 1.31
N TRP A 79 10.91 3.28 0.99
CA TRP A 79 10.14 4.46 1.33
C TRP A 79 9.00 4.07 2.27
N VAL A 80 9.01 4.64 3.47
CA VAL A 80 8.10 4.26 4.57
C VAL A 80 7.35 5.46 5.14
N CYS A 81 6.13 5.22 5.64
CA CYS A 81 5.38 6.22 6.39
C CYS A 81 6.00 6.42 7.79
N GLU A 82 6.38 7.65 8.14
CA GLU A 82 6.91 8.00 9.46
C GLU A 82 5.83 8.58 10.39
N ALA A 83 4.61 8.04 10.28
CA ALA A 83 3.37 8.58 10.85
C ALA A 83 2.84 9.83 10.12
N GLY A 84 3.12 9.97 8.82
CA GLY A 84 2.70 11.12 8.01
C GLY A 84 1.26 11.11 7.53
N LEU A 85 0.47 10.07 7.81
CA LEU A 85 -0.91 9.97 7.36
C LEU A 85 -1.86 10.29 8.53
N PRO A 86 -2.75 11.30 8.40
CA PRO A 86 -3.77 11.57 9.41
C PRO A 86 -4.68 10.36 9.63
N GLN A 87 -5.09 9.71 8.52
CA GLN A 87 -5.74 8.41 8.51
C GLN A 87 -5.10 7.52 7.46
N CYS A 88 -4.68 6.30 7.82
CA CYS A 88 -4.18 5.32 6.86
C CYS A 88 -5.29 4.34 6.46
N VAL A 89 -5.17 3.78 5.25
CA VAL A 89 -6.21 2.92 4.63
C VAL A 89 -6.59 1.74 5.52
N LEU A 90 -5.61 1.06 6.11
CA LEU A 90 -5.86 -0.12 6.93
C LEU A 90 -6.56 0.23 8.27
N ALA A 91 -6.12 1.29 8.95
CA ALA A 91 -6.75 1.73 10.20
C ALA A 91 -8.17 2.25 9.95
N ALA A 92 -8.37 2.95 8.84
CA ALA A 92 -9.68 3.40 8.41
C ALA A 92 -10.61 2.22 8.13
N ALA A 93 -10.16 1.16 7.49
CA ALA A 93 -10.98 -0.03 7.23
C ALA A 93 -11.39 -0.80 8.51
N GLU A 94 -10.55 -0.78 9.54
CA GLU A 94 -10.86 -1.43 10.83
C GLU A 94 -11.82 -0.63 11.70
N SER A 95 -11.79 0.70 11.59
CA SER A 95 -12.48 1.60 12.51
C SER A 95 -13.45 2.56 11.83
N GLN A 96 -13.64 2.43 10.52
CA GLN A 96 -14.36 3.39 9.68
C GLN A 96 -13.82 4.83 9.84
N GLY A 97 -12.51 4.97 10.08
CA GLY A 97 -11.85 6.26 10.30
C GLY A 97 -12.07 6.89 11.68
N GLN A 98 -12.75 6.19 12.60
CA GLN A 98 -13.07 6.74 13.92
C GLN A 98 -11.94 6.60 14.93
N ARG A 99 -10.94 5.75 14.67
CA ARG A 99 -9.78 5.57 15.56
C ARG A 99 -8.51 6.10 14.92
N PRO A 100 -7.55 6.61 15.72
CA PRO A 100 -6.27 7.04 15.19
C PRO A 100 -5.48 5.83 14.63
N PRO A 101 -4.63 6.03 13.61
CA PRO A 101 -3.79 4.96 13.08
C PRO A 101 -2.80 4.41 14.14
N PRO A 102 -2.50 3.09 14.14
CA PRO A 102 -1.56 2.48 15.10
C PRO A 102 -0.09 2.72 14.68
N CYS A 103 0.27 3.97 14.39
CA CYS A 103 1.54 4.40 13.80
C CYS A 103 2.78 3.87 14.56
N ARG A 104 2.73 3.82 15.90
CA ARG A 104 3.84 3.29 16.71
C ARG A 104 4.22 1.87 16.32
N MET A 105 3.22 1.00 16.14
CA MET A 105 3.45 -0.41 15.80
C MET A 105 3.94 -0.56 14.36
N CYS A 106 3.34 0.17 13.42
CA CYS A 106 3.72 0.15 12.01
C CYS A 106 5.16 0.67 11.79
N ARG A 107 5.56 1.75 12.48
CA ARG A 107 6.94 2.25 12.42
C ARG A 107 7.93 1.25 13.01
N ALA A 108 7.63 0.69 14.19
CA ALA A 108 8.48 -0.34 14.78
C ALA A 108 8.63 -1.58 13.89
N GLN A 109 7.64 -1.90 13.05
CA GLN A 109 7.77 -2.95 12.04
C GLN A 109 8.66 -2.50 10.87
N SER A 110 8.51 -1.27 10.40
CA SER A 110 9.36 -0.70 9.35
C SER A 110 10.83 -0.68 9.75
N ASP A 111 11.13 -0.30 11.00
CA ASP A 111 12.50 -0.32 11.55
C ASP A 111 13.09 -1.74 11.61
N ARG A 112 12.26 -2.77 11.78
CA ARG A 112 12.71 -4.18 11.77
C ARG A 112 12.96 -4.70 10.37
N LEU A 113 12.16 -4.28 9.39
CA LEU A 113 12.31 -4.73 8.00
C LEU A 113 13.42 -3.99 7.28
N TYR A 114 13.58 -2.70 7.59
CA TYR A 114 14.50 -1.76 6.96
C TYR A 114 15.27 -0.96 8.04
N PRO A 115 16.14 -1.61 8.82
CA PRO A 115 16.96 -0.93 9.82
C PRO A 115 17.85 0.11 9.14
N ALA A 116 17.87 1.32 9.70
CA ALA A 116 18.59 2.45 9.11
C ALA A 116 20.11 2.20 9.00
N SER A 117 20.66 1.31 9.82
CA SER A 117 22.06 0.87 9.75
C SER A 117 22.41 0.14 8.45
N ASP A 118 21.43 -0.51 7.82
CA ASP A 118 21.65 -1.34 6.62
C ASP A 118 20.93 -0.77 5.38
N TRP A 119 19.95 0.12 5.57
CA TRP A 119 19.09 0.65 4.51
C TRP A 119 19.06 2.18 4.52
N PRO A 120 19.57 2.85 3.46
CA PRO A 120 19.33 4.27 3.27
C PRO A 120 17.86 4.47 2.88
N ARG A 121 17.02 4.84 3.84
CA ARG A 121 15.56 4.93 3.67
C ARG A 121 15.08 6.35 3.35
N GLY A 122 14.08 6.43 2.49
CA GLY A 122 13.22 7.60 2.37
C GLY A 122 12.02 7.49 3.30
N GLY A 123 11.40 8.62 3.64
CA GLY A 123 10.21 8.63 4.47
C GLY A 123 9.48 9.95 4.37
N PHE A 124 8.23 9.94 4.82
CA PHE A 124 7.39 11.13 4.87
C PHE A 124 6.73 11.25 6.24
N LYS A 125 6.65 12.49 6.73
CA LYS A 125 6.14 12.90 8.04
C LYS A 125 4.91 13.80 7.85
N PRO A 126 4.12 14.06 8.90
CA PRO A 126 2.97 14.97 8.78
C PRO A 126 3.41 16.33 8.26
N LEU A 127 2.62 16.92 7.37
CA LEU A 127 2.74 18.33 7.02
C LEU A 127 2.26 19.20 8.18
N PRO A 128 2.79 20.45 8.29
CA PRO A 128 2.20 21.45 9.17
C PRO A 128 0.75 21.73 8.77
N PRO A 129 -0.13 22.10 9.72
CA PRO A 129 -1.50 22.48 9.42
C PRO A 129 -1.57 23.71 8.51
N GLY A 130 -2.59 23.77 7.65
CA GLY A 130 -3.05 25.00 6.99
C GLY A 130 -2.87 25.05 5.47
N GLU A 131 -2.18 24.08 4.85
CA GLU A 131 -1.98 24.10 3.39
C GLU A 131 -3.27 23.76 2.61
N LEU A 132 -4.07 22.82 3.13
CA LEU A 132 -5.27 22.31 2.43
C LEU A 132 -6.56 22.55 3.21
N GLU A 133 -6.46 22.66 4.53
CA GLU A 133 -7.59 22.71 5.45
C GLU A 133 -8.61 23.79 5.06
N PRO A 134 -8.19 25.05 4.73
CA PRO A 134 -9.14 26.08 4.34
C PRO A 134 -9.90 25.74 3.04
N ALA A 135 -9.20 25.16 2.06
CA ALA A 135 -9.79 24.80 0.77
C ALA A 135 -10.77 23.62 0.87
N LEU A 136 -10.61 22.75 1.87
CA LEU A 136 -11.40 21.54 2.04
C LEU A 136 -12.57 21.69 3.03
N ALA A 137 -12.53 22.69 3.92
CA ALA A 137 -13.36 22.78 5.12
C ALA A 137 -14.86 22.65 4.87
N THR A 138 -15.37 23.30 3.82
CA THR A 138 -16.80 23.41 3.52
C THR A 138 -17.24 22.59 2.32
N LEU A 139 -16.32 21.89 1.64
CA LEU A 139 -16.65 21.15 0.44
C LEU A 139 -17.58 19.96 0.73
N PRO A 140 -18.64 19.75 -0.09
CA PRO A 140 -19.44 18.52 -0.07
C PRO A 140 -18.61 17.33 -0.56
N LEU A 141 -19.08 16.10 -0.30
CA LEU A 141 -18.31 14.90 -0.64
C LEU A 141 -17.97 14.84 -2.13
N GLU A 142 -18.91 15.13 -3.01
CA GLU A 142 -18.67 15.10 -4.46
C GLU A 142 -17.50 16.01 -4.87
N ALA A 143 -17.47 17.24 -4.35
CA ALA A 143 -16.37 18.17 -4.60
C ALA A 143 -15.05 17.69 -4.01
N LEU A 144 -15.07 17.00 -2.86
CA LEU A 144 -13.87 16.36 -2.28
C LEU A 144 -13.33 15.23 -3.18
N LEU A 145 -14.22 14.43 -3.78
CA LEU A 145 -13.83 13.32 -4.68
C LEU A 145 -13.34 13.80 -6.05
N GLN A 146 -13.70 15.02 -6.46
CA GLN A 146 -13.21 15.67 -7.69
C GLN A 146 -12.08 16.67 -7.42
N PHE A 147 -11.66 16.80 -6.15
CA PHE A 147 -10.74 17.86 -5.74
C PHE A 147 -9.38 17.74 -6.43
N ARG A 148 -8.92 18.87 -6.98
CA ARG A 148 -7.61 19.02 -7.62
C ARG A 148 -6.80 20.09 -6.90
N TRP A 149 -5.51 19.83 -6.70
CA TRP A 149 -4.60 20.76 -6.04
C TRP A 149 -3.21 20.70 -6.66
N GLU A 150 -2.64 21.86 -7.03
CA GLU A 150 -1.31 21.96 -7.65
C GLU A 150 -1.06 20.96 -8.80
N GLY A 151 -2.07 20.79 -9.65
CA GLY A 151 -2.05 19.88 -10.81
C GLY A 151 -2.29 18.41 -10.47
N LEU A 152 -2.51 18.05 -9.20
CA LEU A 152 -2.75 16.68 -8.75
C LEU A 152 -4.25 16.39 -8.60
N PRO A 153 -4.75 15.26 -9.11
CA PRO A 153 -6.13 14.83 -8.93
C PRO A 153 -6.32 14.12 -7.58
N LEU A 154 -6.15 14.84 -6.47
CA LEU A 154 -6.17 14.26 -5.12
C LEU A 154 -7.47 13.50 -4.82
N GLY A 155 -8.63 14.03 -5.23
CA GLY A 155 -9.93 13.38 -5.06
C GLY A 155 -10.01 12.02 -5.76
N GLU A 156 -9.56 11.96 -7.02
CA GLU A 156 -9.51 10.71 -7.80
C GLU A 156 -8.60 9.67 -7.13
N LEU A 157 -7.43 10.10 -6.64
CA LEU A 157 -6.44 9.24 -5.99
C LEU A 157 -6.94 8.62 -4.67
N ILE A 158 -7.80 9.31 -3.93
CA ILE A 158 -8.32 8.81 -2.64
C ILE A 158 -9.58 7.97 -2.76
N THR A 159 -10.30 8.09 -3.88
CA THR A 159 -11.62 7.49 -4.06
C THR A 159 -11.62 5.96 -3.90
N PRO A 160 -10.69 5.20 -4.52
CA PRO A 160 -10.64 3.74 -4.33
C PRO A 160 -10.43 3.36 -2.86
N SER A 161 -9.57 4.08 -2.14
CA SER A 161 -9.34 3.85 -0.71
C SER A 161 -10.56 4.13 0.15
N LEU A 162 -11.33 5.19 -0.13
CA LEU A 162 -12.56 5.48 0.60
C LEU A 162 -13.57 4.35 0.44
N ARG A 163 -13.82 3.95 -0.82
CA ARG A 163 -14.76 2.87 -1.14
C ARG A 163 -14.36 1.56 -0.49
N TRP A 164 -13.07 1.23 -0.52
CA TRP A 164 -12.55 0.03 0.11
C TRP A 164 -12.65 0.07 1.63
N ALA A 165 -12.23 1.17 2.28
CA ALA A 165 -12.25 1.29 3.73
C ALA A 165 -13.67 1.27 4.31
N LEU A 166 -14.62 1.90 3.61
CA LEU A 166 -16.02 1.93 4.03
C LEU A 166 -16.85 0.76 3.49
N ARG A 167 -16.26 -0.07 2.62
CA ARG A 167 -16.91 -1.20 1.93
C ARG A 167 -18.17 -0.80 1.18
N ARG A 168 -18.12 0.33 0.48
CA ARG A 168 -19.27 0.91 -0.24
C ARG A 168 -18.84 1.45 -1.59
N HIS A 169 -19.56 1.08 -2.65
CA HIS A 169 -19.36 1.67 -3.98
C HIS A 169 -19.92 3.10 -4.04
N HIS A 170 -21.16 3.28 -3.57
CA HIS A 170 -21.81 4.58 -3.40
C HIS A 170 -21.54 5.11 -2.00
N LEU A 171 -20.85 6.24 -1.93
CA LEU A 171 -20.47 6.88 -0.67
C LEU A 171 -21.55 7.91 -0.28
N PRO A 172 -22.16 7.81 0.91
CA PRO A 172 -23.13 8.82 1.34
C PRO A 172 -22.39 10.10 1.75
N ASP A 173 -23.01 11.26 1.49
CA ASP A 173 -22.45 12.55 1.88
C ASP A 173 -22.75 12.88 3.35
N THR A 174 -22.13 12.15 4.27
CA THR A 174 -22.24 12.39 5.72
C THR A 174 -21.02 13.11 6.27
N PRO A 175 -21.13 13.80 7.43
CA PRO A 175 -19.99 14.44 8.09
C PRO A 175 -18.79 13.51 8.31
N GLU A 176 -19.02 12.24 8.64
CA GLU A 176 -18.00 11.23 8.89
C GLU A 176 -17.25 10.85 7.61
N VAL A 177 -17.99 10.65 6.51
CA VAL A 177 -17.38 10.32 5.21
C VAL A 177 -16.59 11.51 4.69
N ARG A 178 -17.11 12.75 4.82
CA ARG A 178 -16.37 13.97 4.47
C ARG A 178 -15.10 14.11 5.32
N ALA A 179 -15.18 13.85 6.63
CA ALA A 179 -14.02 13.92 7.51
C ALA A 179 -12.92 12.91 7.10
N LEU A 180 -13.29 11.67 6.79
CA LEU A 180 -12.35 10.66 6.29
C LEU A 180 -11.78 11.04 4.92
N ALA A 181 -12.61 11.56 4.01
CA ALA A 181 -12.16 12.04 2.70
C ALA A 181 -11.12 13.15 2.83
N ARG A 182 -11.37 14.16 3.67
CA ARG A 182 -10.39 15.22 3.97
C ARG A 182 -9.10 14.64 4.53
N ALA A 183 -9.19 13.71 5.49
CA ALA A 183 -8.01 13.07 6.07
C ALA A 183 -7.17 12.32 5.01
N PHE A 184 -7.80 11.67 4.03
CA PHE A 184 -7.10 11.04 2.91
C PHE A 184 -6.53 12.05 1.92
N LEU A 185 -7.23 13.15 1.62
CA LEU A 185 -6.69 14.25 0.80
C LEU A 185 -5.42 14.83 1.43
N HIS A 186 -5.44 15.10 2.74
CA HIS A 186 -4.26 15.53 3.48
C HIS A 186 -3.12 14.51 3.44
N GLY A 187 -3.43 13.22 3.56
CA GLY A 187 -2.45 12.14 3.46
C GLY A 187 -1.80 12.07 2.07
N ALA A 188 -2.62 12.12 1.01
CA ALA A 188 -2.14 12.14 -0.37
C ALA A 188 -1.26 13.37 -0.62
N TRP A 189 -1.68 14.54 -0.15
CA TRP A 189 -0.91 15.77 -0.29
C TRP A 189 0.43 15.73 0.45
N THR A 190 0.44 15.17 1.65
CA THR A 190 1.66 14.96 2.44
C THR A 190 2.70 14.14 1.67
N ILE A 191 2.24 13.05 1.05
CA ILE A 191 3.09 12.23 0.19
C ILE A 191 3.56 13.06 -0.99
N ALA A 192 2.67 13.76 -1.69
CA ALA A 192 3.03 14.50 -2.88
C ALA A 192 4.08 15.59 -2.63
N ARG A 193 3.90 16.38 -1.58
CA ARG A 193 4.86 17.42 -1.18
C ARG A 193 6.24 16.85 -0.89
N THR A 194 6.29 15.76 -0.15
CA THR A 194 7.56 15.11 0.21
C THR A 194 8.20 14.45 -1.01
N VAL A 195 7.44 13.67 -1.76
CA VAL A 195 7.95 12.80 -2.82
C VAL A 195 8.38 13.58 -4.06
N ARG A 196 7.67 14.65 -4.47
CA ARG A 196 8.05 15.46 -5.65
C ARG A 196 9.48 15.98 -5.55
N ALA A 197 9.84 16.54 -4.40
CA ALA A 197 11.19 17.06 -4.17
C ALA A 197 12.26 15.96 -4.25
N HIS A 198 11.96 14.78 -3.72
CA HIS A 198 12.90 13.67 -3.73
C HIS A 198 13.02 12.99 -5.10
N LEU A 199 11.93 12.83 -5.85
CA LEU A 199 11.95 12.24 -7.20
C LEU A 199 12.83 13.08 -8.13
N ALA A 200 12.68 14.41 -8.09
CA ALA A 200 13.47 15.33 -8.91
C ALA A 200 14.97 15.23 -8.61
N ARG A 201 15.34 15.10 -7.32
CA ARG A 201 16.74 15.05 -6.88
C ARG A 201 17.40 13.68 -7.06
N GLU A 202 16.67 12.61 -6.76
CA GLU A 202 17.26 11.26 -6.66
C GLU A 202 17.11 10.45 -7.95
N GLN A 203 16.18 10.83 -8.84
CA GLN A 203 15.94 10.21 -10.15
C GLN A 203 16.02 8.68 -10.09
N PRO A 204 15.17 8.02 -9.27
CA PRO A 204 15.24 6.58 -9.11
C PRO A 204 15.00 5.90 -10.45
N ARG A 205 15.72 4.80 -10.69
CA ARG A 205 15.61 4.05 -11.95
C ARG A 205 14.26 3.36 -12.13
N ALA A 206 13.56 3.11 -11.03
CA ALA A 206 12.19 2.59 -10.99
C ALA A 206 11.57 2.82 -9.61
N VAL A 207 10.23 2.85 -9.57
CA VAL A 207 9.43 2.87 -8.34
C VAL A 207 8.55 1.62 -8.31
N VAL A 208 8.63 0.86 -7.22
CA VAL A 208 7.81 -0.33 -6.96
C VAL A 208 6.84 -0.02 -5.82
N VAL A 209 5.54 -0.16 -6.08
CA VAL A 209 4.47 0.06 -5.10
C VAL A 209 3.60 -1.17 -4.93
N PHE A 210 3.09 -1.37 -3.71
CA PHE A 210 2.05 -2.37 -3.46
C PHE A 210 0.74 -1.94 -4.12
N ASN A 211 0.13 -2.80 -4.92
CA ASN A 211 -1.19 -2.69 -5.53
C ASN A 211 -1.35 -1.51 -6.52
N GLY A 212 -1.11 -0.29 -6.07
CA GLY A 212 -1.13 0.93 -6.84
C GLY A 212 -2.47 1.66 -6.81
N GLN A 213 -3.52 1.10 -6.20
CA GLN A 213 -4.85 1.73 -6.14
C GLN A 213 -5.16 2.40 -4.80
N PHE A 214 -4.53 1.96 -3.71
CA PHE A 214 -4.71 2.64 -2.42
C PHE A 214 -4.00 3.98 -2.40
N TYR A 215 -4.66 5.01 -1.86
CA TYR A 215 -4.25 6.40 -2.01
C TYR A 215 -2.77 6.68 -1.73
N PRO A 216 -2.09 6.06 -0.74
CA PRO A 216 -0.68 6.32 -0.53
C PRO A 216 0.17 5.83 -1.71
N GLU A 217 -0.04 4.58 -2.11
CA GLU A 217 0.63 3.92 -3.22
C GLU A 217 0.21 4.52 -4.58
N ALA A 218 -1.06 4.86 -4.74
CA ALA A 218 -1.59 5.53 -5.92
C ALA A 218 -0.97 6.91 -6.11
N THR A 219 -0.80 7.68 -5.02
CA THR A 219 -0.12 8.98 -5.07
C THR A 219 1.34 8.82 -5.47
N MET A 220 2.07 7.89 -4.87
CA MET A 220 3.47 7.61 -5.26
C MET A 220 3.56 7.19 -6.73
N ALA A 221 2.71 6.27 -7.17
CA ALA A 221 2.68 5.79 -8.55
C ALA A 221 2.35 6.90 -9.54
N TYR A 222 1.37 7.76 -9.22
CA TYR A 222 0.99 8.91 -10.03
C TYR A 222 2.17 9.85 -10.24
N LEU A 223 2.87 10.22 -9.16
CA LEU A 223 4.00 11.14 -9.21
C LEU A 223 5.19 10.55 -9.97
N ALA A 224 5.49 9.27 -9.76
CA ALA A 224 6.56 8.58 -10.46
C ALA A 224 6.28 8.53 -11.97
N ARG A 225 5.06 8.15 -12.37
CA ARG A 225 4.63 8.14 -13.78
C ARG A 225 4.68 9.54 -14.40
N GLN A 226 4.21 10.56 -13.69
CA GLN A 226 4.27 11.95 -14.15
C GLN A 226 5.72 12.41 -14.38
N ALA A 227 6.66 11.93 -13.58
CA ALA A 227 8.09 12.20 -13.74
C ALA A 227 8.78 11.31 -14.80
N GLY A 228 8.04 10.48 -15.53
CA GLY A 228 8.61 9.56 -16.53
C GLY A 228 9.39 8.39 -15.94
N ILE A 229 9.24 8.12 -14.64
CA ILE A 229 9.96 7.05 -13.94
C ILE A 229 9.21 5.72 -14.11
N PRO A 230 9.88 4.63 -14.55
CA PRO A 230 9.28 3.31 -14.62
C PRO A 230 8.61 2.94 -13.31
N THR A 231 7.30 2.75 -13.36
CA THR A 231 6.48 2.45 -12.19
C THR A 231 5.98 1.02 -12.30
N ILE A 232 6.17 0.24 -11.24
CA ILE A 232 5.81 -1.16 -11.15
C ILE A 232 4.85 -1.31 -9.97
N THR A 233 3.70 -1.92 -10.21
CA THR A 233 2.76 -2.32 -9.17
C THR A 233 2.91 -3.82 -8.90
N HIS A 234 2.64 -4.25 -7.66
CA HIS A 234 2.68 -5.67 -7.31
C HIS A 234 1.55 -6.10 -6.38
N GLU A 235 1.15 -7.36 -6.48
CA GLU A 235 0.10 -7.98 -5.65
C GLU A 235 0.44 -9.47 -5.40
N VAL A 236 -0.18 -10.08 -4.39
CA VAL A 236 -0.12 -11.55 -4.23
C VAL A 236 -0.72 -12.20 -5.46
N GLY A 237 -0.03 -13.18 -6.05
CA GLY A 237 -0.49 -13.89 -7.24
C GLY A 237 -1.60 -14.89 -6.95
N MET A 238 -2.27 -15.36 -8.01
CA MET A 238 -3.37 -16.33 -7.91
C MET A 238 -2.96 -17.71 -7.37
N ARG A 239 -1.66 -18.06 -7.45
CA ARG A 239 -1.13 -19.31 -6.91
C ARG A 239 -0.53 -19.09 -5.52
N PRO A 240 -0.57 -20.09 -4.62
CA PRO A 240 0.05 -20.00 -3.30
C PRO A 240 1.51 -19.56 -3.39
N LEU A 241 1.91 -18.62 -2.53
CA LEU A 241 3.28 -18.13 -2.42
C LEU A 241 3.86 -17.55 -3.72
N THR A 242 3.02 -16.99 -4.59
CA THR A 242 3.46 -16.25 -5.77
C THR A 242 3.14 -14.76 -5.65
N ALA A 243 3.88 -13.93 -6.40
CA ALA A 243 3.67 -12.51 -6.53
C ALA A 243 3.57 -12.14 -8.01
N PHE A 244 2.71 -11.19 -8.33
CA PHE A 244 2.51 -10.64 -9.66
C PHE A 244 3.06 -9.21 -9.72
N PHE A 245 3.89 -8.90 -10.71
CA PHE A 245 4.47 -7.59 -10.94
C PHE A 245 4.11 -7.12 -12.35
N THR A 246 3.69 -5.87 -12.49
CA THR A 246 3.35 -5.29 -13.79
C THR A 246 3.63 -3.79 -13.83
N HIS A 247 3.85 -3.23 -15.02
CA HIS A 247 3.88 -1.79 -15.23
C HIS A 247 2.47 -1.15 -15.22
N GLY A 248 1.43 -1.97 -15.39
CA GLY A 248 0.02 -1.56 -15.31
C GLY A 248 -0.53 -1.60 -13.88
N GLU A 249 -1.76 -2.07 -13.74
CA GLU A 249 -2.45 -2.23 -12.46
C GLU A 249 -2.40 -3.70 -12.00
N ALA A 250 -1.71 -3.98 -10.90
CA ALA A 250 -1.55 -5.34 -10.38
C ALA A 250 -2.87 -5.97 -9.89
N THR A 251 -3.87 -5.14 -9.57
CA THR A 251 -5.23 -5.57 -9.20
C THR A 251 -6.07 -5.99 -10.39
N ALA A 252 -5.81 -5.43 -11.57
CA ALA A 252 -6.62 -5.68 -12.74
C ALA A 252 -6.35 -7.07 -13.34
N TYR A 253 -5.19 -7.67 -13.04
CA TYR A 253 -4.68 -8.89 -13.68
C TYR A 253 -4.97 -8.87 -15.19
N PRO A 254 -4.08 -8.34 -16.04
CA PRO A 254 -4.36 -8.25 -17.47
C PRO A 254 -4.62 -9.65 -18.03
N ILE A 255 -5.90 -10.00 -18.13
CA ILE A 255 -6.42 -11.19 -18.77
C ILE A 255 -6.94 -10.66 -20.09
N ASP A 256 -6.25 -11.03 -21.15
CA ASP A 256 -6.70 -10.78 -22.50
C ASP A 256 -7.89 -11.72 -22.78
N ILE A 257 -9.09 -11.16 -22.85
CA ILE A 257 -10.31 -11.87 -23.21
C ILE A 257 -10.65 -11.40 -24.63
N PRO A 258 -10.59 -12.28 -25.64
CA PRO A 258 -10.97 -11.93 -27.01
C PRO A 258 -12.38 -11.33 -27.07
N GLU A 259 -12.60 -10.34 -27.94
CA GLU A 259 -13.91 -9.69 -28.10
C GLU A 259 -15.01 -10.68 -28.54
N ASP A 260 -14.60 -11.75 -29.23
CA ASP A 260 -15.46 -12.84 -29.71
C ASP A 260 -15.57 -14.02 -28.74
N PHE A 261 -15.02 -13.89 -27.52
CA PHE A 261 -15.09 -14.95 -26.52
C PHE A 261 -16.51 -15.09 -25.95
N GLU A 262 -17.16 -16.21 -26.25
CA GLU A 262 -18.40 -16.63 -25.61
C GLU A 262 -18.16 -17.88 -24.74
N LEU A 263 -18.83 -17.93 -23.58
CA LEU A 263 -18.83 -19.13 -22.75
C LEU A 263 -19.59 -20.25 -23.46
N THR A 264 -19.07 -21.48 -23.40
CA THR A 264 -19.85 -22.64 -23.85
C THR A 264 -21.04 -22.86 -22.90
N PRO A 265 -22.12 -23.54 -23.34
CA PRO A 265 -23.26 -23.86 -22.48
C PRO A 265 -22.86 -24.55 -21.17
N GLU A 266 -21.84 -25.41 -21.19
CA GLU A 266 -21.32 -26.09 -19.99
C GLU A 266 -20.58 -25.14 -19.05
N GLN A 267 -19.81 -24.20 -19.60
CA GLN A 267 -19.09 -23.20 -18.82
C GLN A 267 -20.08 -22.21 -18.17
N GLU A 268 -21.11 -21.81 -18.91
CA GLU A 268 -22.18 -20.96 -18.44
C GLU A 268 -22.99 -21.65 -17.33
N ALA A 269 -23.39 -22.92 -17.52
CA ALA A 269 -24.04 -23.70 -16.47
C ALA A 269 -23.17 -23.82 -15.20
N ARG A 270 -21.85 -24.02 -15.36
CA ARG A 270 -20.90 -24.04 -14.23
C ARG A 270 -20.82 -22.69 -13.51
N LEU A 271 -20.79 -21.59 -14.26
CA LEU A 271 -20.78 -20.23 -13.71
C LEU A 271 -22.07 -19.94 -12.94
N HIS A 272 -23.23 -20.25 -13.51
CA HIS A 272 -24.52 -20.11 -12.84
C HIS A 272 -24.60 -20.92 -11.55
N ALA A 273 -24.24 -22.21 -11.59
CA ALA A 273 -24.23 -23.06 -10.39
C ALA A 273 -23.30 -22.50 -9.29
N TYR A 274 -22.18 -21.90 -9.67
CA TYR A 274 -21.28 -21.24 -8.73
C TYR A 274 -21.88 -19.96 -8.13
N LEU A 275 -22.43 -19.07 -8.96
CA LEU A 275 -23.00 -17.79 -8.53
C LEU A 275 -24.25 -18.00 -7.67
N SER A 276 -25.14 -18.94 -8.03
CA SER A 276 -26.35 -19.24 -7.27
C SER A 276 -26.06 -19.68 -5.83
N ARG A 277 -24.94 -20.40 -5.58
CA ARG A 277 -24.50 -20.75 -4.22
C ARG A 277 -24.06 -19.55 -3.39
N ARG A 278 -23.65 -18.44 -4.03
CA ARG A 278 -23.16 -17.23 -3.36
C ARG A 278 -24.27 -16.23 -3.04
N PHE A 279 -25.40 -16.29 -3.72
CA PHE A 279 -26.56 -15.44 -3.43
C PHE A 279 -27.44 -15.97 -2.28
N GLN A 280 -27.10 -17.14 -1.71
CA GLN A 280 -27.83 -17.76 -0.59
C GLN A 280 -27.18 -17.51 0.79
N GLY A 281 -26.23 -16.57 0.90
CA GLY A 281 -25.57 -16.18 2.14
C GLY A 281 -25.60 -14.68 2.35
#